data_AF-A0A965ECV8-F1
#
_entry.id   AF-A0A965ECV8-F1
#
_cell.length_a   1.000
_cell.length_b   1.000
_cell.length_c   1.000
_cell.angle_alpha   90.00
_cell.angle_beta   90.00
_cell.angle_gamma   90.00
#
_symmetry.space_group_name_H-M   'P 1'
#
loop_
_entity.id
_entity.type
_entity.pdbx_description
1 polymer ?
#
loop_
_entity_poly.entity_id
_entity_poly.type
_entity_poly.pdbx_seq_one_letter_code
_entity_poly.pdbx_strand_id
1 'polypeptide(L)'
;MSTLNVGFIGLGIMGAPMCGHLINAGHNVFVTTRSKVPEAIAQSKAVQCASAQEVAQKADLIITMLPDTPDVEKVLFGDRGVASGLSKGKVVIDMSSISPIVTKEFAQKINALGCEYLDAPVSGGEVGAKNAALTIMVGGSEGSFARAKPLFELMGKNITLVGGNGDGQTAKVANQIIVALNIEAVSEALLFAAKAGADPAKVRQALMGGFAASRILEVHGERMINRTNIRGARRKYCQECCITGWDVEDCAQANGN
;
A
#
# COMPACT_ATOMS: atom_id res chain seq x y z
N MET A 1 9.74 -20.44 -10.66
CA MET A 1 8.42 -20.27 -10.03
C MET A 1 7.36 -20.86 -10.94
N SER A 2 6.30 -21.45 -10.39
CA SER A 2 5.12 -21.81 -11.18
C SER A 2 4.42 -20.55 -11.68
N THR A 3 3.97 -20.55 -12.93
CA THR A 3 3.15 -19.46 -13.47
C THR A 3 1.79 -19.44 -12.77
N LEU A 4 1.40 -18.28 -12.24
CA LEU A 4 0.12 -18.05 -11.56
C LEU A 4 -0.78 -17.16 -12.41
N ASN A 5 -2.09 -17.30 -12.26
CA ASN A 5 -3.09 -16.41 -12.85
C ASN A 5 -3.43 -15.32 -11.84
N VAL A 6 -2.97 -14.09 -12.10
CA VAL A 6 -3.06 -12.97 -11.16
C VAL A 6 -3.91 -11.85 -11.74
N GLY A 7 -4.89 -11.40 -10.97
CA GLY A 7 -5.67 -10.22 -11.26
C GLY A 7 -5.03 -9.00 -10.60
N PHE A 8 -4.97 -7.87 -11.29
CA PHE A 8 -4.51 -6.61 -10.70
C PHE A 8 -5.46 -5.47 -11.05
N ILE A 9 -6.11 -4.91 -10.03
CA ILE A 9 -7.13 -3.88 -10.18
C ILE A 9 -6.64 -2.59 -9.52
N GLY A 10 -6.52 -1.53 -10.31
CA GLY A 10 -5.97 -0.24 -9.88
C GLY A 10 -4.51 -0.09 -10.30
N LEU A 11 -4.28 0.66 -11.38
CA LEU A 11 -2.94 0.88 -11.97
C LEU A 11 -2.48 2.33 -11.77
N GLY A 12 -2.61 2.84 -10.55
CA GLY A 12 -2.11 4.16 -10.15
C GLY A 12 -0.60 4.17 -9.92
N ILE A 13 -0.10 5.21 -9.23
CA ILE A 13 1.34 5.40 -8.94
C ILE A 13 1.96 4.21 -8.21
N MET A 14 1.21 3.56 -7.31
CA MET A 14 1.64 2.35 -6.61
C MET A 14 1.36 1.09 -7.44
N GLY A 15 0.14 0.96 -7.95
CA GLY A 15 -0.33 -0.29 -8.58
C GLY A 15 0.38 -0.62 -9.89
N ALA A 16 0.73 0.39 -10.71
CA ALA A 16 1.40 0.15 -11.98
C ALA A 16 2.80 -0.50 -11.84
N PRO A 17 3.74 0.03 -11.03
CA PRO A 17 5.02 -0.65 -10.83
C PRO A 17 4.87 -2.01 -10.14
N MET A 18 3.95 -2.16 -9.18
CA MET A 18 3.64 -3.45 -8.55
C MET A 18 3.19 -4.50 -9.57
N CYS A 19 2.25 -4.15 -10.44
CA CYS A 19 1.78 -5.00 -11.54
C CYS A 19 2.93 -5.35 -12.50
N GLY A 20 3.83 -4.41 -12.77
CA GLY A 20 5.01 -4.61 -13.61
C GLY A 20 5.91 -5.74 -13.11
N HIS A 21 6.16 -5.83 -11.79
CA HIS A 21 6.97 -6.89 -11.20
C HIS A 21 6.36 -8.28 -11.43
N LEU A 22 5.03 -8.40 -11.32
CA LEU A 22 4.31 -9.66 -11.54
C LEU A 22 4.39 -10.11 -13.01
N ILE A 23 4.30 -9.15 -13.94
CA ILE A 23 4.45 -9.41 -15.38
C ILE A 23 5.88 -9.88 -15.68
N ASN A 24 6.88 -9.18 -15.14
CA ASN A 24 8.30 -9.50 -15.36
C ASN A 24 8.69 -10.87 -14.77
N ALA A 25 8.03 -11.30 -13.70
CA ALA A 25 8.18 -12.63 -13.12
C ALA A 25 7.55 -13.76 -13.98
N GLY A 26 6.86 -13.41 -15.07
CA GLY A 26 6.29 -14.38 -16.02
C GLY A 26 4.93 -14.94 -15.59
N HIS A 27 4.18 -14.23 -14.75
CA HIS A 27 2.81 -14.59 -14.39
C HIS A 27 1.80 -14.18 -15.49
N ASN A 28 0.66 -14.87 -15.54
CA ASN A 28 -0.46 -14.47 -16.39
C ASN A 28 -1.23 -13.37 -15.68
N VAL A 29 -1.07 -12.12 -16.10
CA VAL A 29 -1.65 -10.97 -15.39
C VAL A 29 -2.87 -10.43 -16.14
N PHE A 30 -4.01 -10.34 -15.45
CA PHE A 30 -5.26 -9.80 -15.93
C PHE A 30 -5.51 -8.47 -15.23
N VAL A 31 -5.62 -7.37 -15.99
CA VAL A 31 -5.62 -6.02 -15.41
C VAL A 31 -6.89 -5.25 -15.75
N THR A 32 -7.30 -4.40 -14.83
CA THR A 32 -8.26 -3.33 -15.12
C THR A 32 -7.99 -2.13 -14.22
N THR A 33 -8.35 -0.94 -14.68
CA THR A 33 -8.22 0.29 -13.91
C THR A 33 -9.28 1.29 -14.36
N ARG A 34 -9.71 2.18 -13.46
CA ARG A 34 -10.74 3.19 -13.78
C ARG A 34 -10.27 4.17 -14.85
N SER A 35 -8.99 4.50 -14.83
CA SER A 35 -8.35 5.45 -15.74
C SER A 35 -7.77 4.74 -16.98
N LYS A 36 -7.03 5.47 -17.82
CA LYS A 36 -6.26 4.84 -18.90
C LYS A 36 -5.21 3.90 -18.32
N VAL A 37 -5.07 2.70 -18.89
CA VAL A 37 -3.99 1.76 -18.55
C VAL A 37 -2.64 2.41 -18.90
N PRO A 38 -1.66 2.43 -17.97
CA PRO A 38 -0.33 2.96 -18.24
C PRO A 38 0.33 2.28 -19.43
N GLU A 39 1.03 3.05 -20.27
CA GLU A 39 1.58 2.56 -21.54
C GLU A 39 2.50 1.35 -21.37
N ALA A 40 3.34 1.34 -20.34
CA ALA A 40 4.22 0.22 -20.01
C ALA A 40 3.46 -1.09 -19.76
N ILE A 41 2.27 -1.03 -19.18
CA ILE A 41 1.42 -2.21 -18.95
C ILE A 41 0.63 -2.53 -20.23
N ALA A 42 0.15 -1.52 -20.96
CA ALA A 42 -0.60 -1.71 -22.19
C ALA A 42 0.23 -2.38 -23.30
N GLN A 43 1.55 -2.14 -23.34
CA GLN A 43 2.51 -2.75 -24.27
C GLN A 43 3.09 -4.07 -23.76
N SER A 44 2.70 -4.51 -22.57
CA SER A 44 3.17 -5.77 -21.97
C SER A 44 2.32 -6.98 -22.39
N LYS A 45 2.61 -8.14 -21.80
CA LYS A 45 1.79 -9.37 -21.98
C LYS A 45 0.53 -9.40 -21.10
N ALA A 46 0.29 -8.38 -20.28
CA ALA A 46 -0.90 -8.33 -19.43
C ALA A 46 -2.18 -8.23 -20.27
N VAL A 47 -3.20 -8.98 -19.88
CA VAL A 47 -4.51 -9.00 -20.54
C VAL A 47 -5.40 -7.92 -19.92
N GLN A 48 -5.74 -6.91 -20.71
CA GLN A 48 -6.66 -5.86 -20.30
C GLN A 48 -8.10 -6.40 -20.29
N CYS A 49 -8.77 -6.28 -19.15
CA CYS A 49 -10.14 -6.73 -18.93
C CYS A 49 -11.09 -5.52 -18.84
N ALA A 50 -12.32 -5.70 -19.31
CA ALA A 50 -13.35 -4.67 -19.38
C ALA A 50 -13.98 -4.35 -18.00
N SER A 51 -13.76 -5.17 -16.98
CA SER A 51 -14.30 -4.98 -15.63
C SER A 51 -13.54 -5.76 -14.56
N ALA A 52 -13.77 -5.40 -13.29
CA ALA A 52 -13.26 -6.14 -12.13
C ALA A 52 -13.82 -7.57 -12.07
N GLN A 53 -15.08 -7.78 -12.47
CA GLN A 53 -15.70 -9.09 -12.62
C GLN A 53 -14.91 -9.97 -13.61
N GLU A 54 -14.54 -9.44 -14.78
CA GLU A 54 -13.80 -10.21 -15.78
C GLU A 54 -12.39 -10.58 -15.30
N VAL A 55 -11.72 -9.69 -14.56
CA VAL A 55 -10.46 -10.01 -13.88
C VAL A 55 -10.67 -11.19 -12.92
N ALA A 56 -11.69 -11.11 -12.07
CA ALA A 56 -11.99 -12.14 -11.08
C ALA A 56 -12.37 -13.49 -11.71
N GLN A 57 -13.01 -13.50 -12.88
CA GLN A 57 -13.33 -14.73 -13.62
C GLN A 57 -12.06 -15.45 -14.10
N LYS A 58 -11.04 -14.70 -14.53
CA LYS A 58 -9.82 -15.24 -15.14
C LYS A 58 -8.68 -15.54 -14.14
N ALA A 59 -8.61 -14.82 -13.03
CA ALA A 59 -7.52 -14.91 -12.07
C ALA A 59 -7.84 -15.79 -10.85
N ASP A 60 -6.81 -16.39 -10.25
CA ASP A 60 -6.92 -17.19 -9.01
C ASP A 60 -6.59 -16.36 -7.76
N LEU A 61 -5.68 -15.39 -7.91
CA LEU A 61 -5.25 -14.42 -6.91
C LEU A 61 -5.55 -13.02 -7.44
N ILE A 62 -6.42 -12.26 -6.79
CA ILE A 62 -6.92 -10.97 -7.28
C ILE A 62 -6.42 -9.86 -6.35
N ILE A 63 -5.52 -9.02 -6.84
CA ILE A 63 -4.96 -7.89 -6.10
C ILE A 63 -5.73 -6.60 -6.41
N THR A 64 -6.11 -5.85 -5.37
CA THR A 64 -6.61 -4.47 -5.48
C THR A 64 -5.60 -3.48 -4.90
N MET A 65 -5.39 -2.36 -5.59
CA MET A 65 -4.56 -1.25 -5.11
C MET A 65 -5.24 0.08 -5.44
N LEU A 66 -6.11 0.53 -4.54
CA LEU A 66 -7.10 1.58 -4.76
C LEU A 66 -6.96 2.73 -3.75
N PRO A 67 -7.55 3.91 -4.03
CA PRO A 67 -7.36 5.09 -3.19
C PRO A 67 -7.94 4.98 -1.78
N ASP A 68 -9.17 4.50 -1.63
CA ASP A 68 -9.85 4.56 -0.33
C ASP A 68 -10.90 3.44 -0.13
N THR A 69 -11.55 3.46 1.03
CA THR A 69 -12.54 2.44 1.42
C THR A 69 -13.74 2.40 0.47
N PRO A 70 -14.37 3.54 0.09
CA PRO A 70 -15.43 3.55 -0.93
C PRO A 70 -15.00 3.00 -2.30
N ASP A 71 -13.79 3.31 -2.77
CA ASP A 71 -13.27 2.79 -4.04
C ASP A 71 -13.09 1.26 -3.97
N VAL A 72 -12.55 0.74 -2.86
CA VAL A 72 -12.45 -0.71 -2.62
C VAL A 72 -13.84 -1.35 -2.58
N GLU A 73 -14.79 -0.78 -1.84
CA GLU A 73 -16.16 -1.30 -1.76
C GLU A 73 -16.80 -1.40 -3.15
N LYS A 74 -16.68 -0.34 -3.95
CA LYS A 74 -17.23 -0.28 -5.29
C LYS A 74 -16.60 -1.31 -6.23
N VAL A 75 -15.28 -1.49 -6.16
CA VAL A 75 -14.58 -2.50 -6.98
C VAL A 75 -14.93 -3.92 -6.54
N LEU A 76 -15.09 -4.17 -5.25
CA LEU A 76 -15.43 -5.49 -4.73
C LEU A 76 -16.88 -5.86 -5.01
N PHE A 77 -17.82 -4.98 -4.68
CA PHE A 77 -19.25 -5.31 -4.55
C PHE A 77 -20.17 -4.50 -5.47
N GLY A 78 -19.65 -3.54 -6.24
CA GLY A 78 -20.44 -2.78 -7.21
C GLY A 78 -20.83 -3.58 -8.45
N ASP A 79 -21.54 -2.93 -9.37
CA ASP A 79 -21.91 -3.52 -10.65
C ASP A 79 -20.66 -3.98 -11.42
N ARG A 80 -20.66 -5.26 -11.82
CA ARG A 80 -19.49 -5.93 -12.44
C ARG A 80 -18.23 -5.84 -11.57
N GLY A 81 -18.40 -5.87 -10.25
CA GLY A 81 -17.34 -5.96 -9.25
C GLY A 81 -16.71 -7.35 -9.14
N VAL A 82 -15.65 -7.45 -8.33
CA VAL A 82 -14.89 -8.69 -8.08
C VAL A 82 -15.81 -9.81 -7.62
N ALA A 83 -16.69 -9.55 -6.65
CA ALA A 83 -17.57 -10.55 -6.05
C ALA A 83 -18.44 -11.29 -7.08
N SER A 84 -18.89 -10.57 -8.12
CA SER A 84 -19.72 -11.12 -9.21
C SER A 84 -18.95 -12.01 -10.20
N GLY A 85 -17.63 -12.05 -10.10
CA GLY A 85 -16.75 -12.90 -10.92
C GLY A 85 -16.05 -14.01 -10.14
N LEU A 86 -16.27 -14.09 -8.82
CA LEU A 86 -15.60 -15.08 -7.98
C LEU A 86 -16.18 -16.49 -8.16
N SER A 87 -15.31 -17.47 -8.00
CA SER A 87 -15.65 -18.88 -7.80
C SER A 87 -14.82 -19.43 -6.63
N LYS A 88 -15.31 -20.52 -6.01
CA LYS A 88 -14.74 -21.06 -4.77
C LYS A 88 -13.23 -21.31 -4.87
N GLY A 89 -12.51 -21.00 -3.79
CA GLY A 89 -11.07 -21.23 -3.66
C GLY A 89 -10.15 -20.10 -4.18
N LYS A 90 -10.71 -19.05 -4.79
CA LYS A 90 -9.97 -17.84 -5.16
C LYS A 90 -9.57 -17.01 -3.93
N VAL A 91 -8.54 -16.20 -4.06
CA VAL A 91 -8.07 -15.28 -3.00
C VAL A 91 -8.15 -13.84 -3.50
N VAL A 92 -8.84 -12.98 -2.76
CA VAL A 92 -8.84 -11.53 -2.96
C VAL A 92 -7.82 -10.92 -2.00
N ILE A 93 -6.94 -10.07 -2.51
CA ILE A 93 -5.82 -9.45 -1.79
C ILE A 93 -5.97 -7.94 -1.93
N ASP A 94 -6.46 -7.27 -0.90
CA ASP A 94 -6.53 -5.82 -0.90
C ASP A 94 -5.27 -5.19 -0.31
N MET A 95 -4.48 -4.56 -1.17
CA MET A 95 -3.24 -3.88 -0.79
C MET A 95 -3.44 -2.37 -0.57
N SER A 96 -4.69 -1.89 -0.68
CA SER A 96 -5.09 -0.52 -0.37
C SER A 96 -4.96 -0.23 1.12
N SER A 97 -4.88 1.05 1.50
CA SER A 97 -4.99 1.46 2.91
C SER A 97 -6.42 1.93 3.18
N ILE A 98 -7.17 1.17 3.98
CA ILE A 98 -8.60 1.37 4.21
C ILE A 98 -8.98 1.15 5.68
N SER A 99 -10.24 1.42 6.04
CA SER A 99 -10.75 1.23 7.39
C SER A 99 -10.63 -0.24 7.86
N PRO A 100 -9.94 -0.54 8.98
CA PRO A 100 -9.85 -1.89 9.52
C PRO A 100 -11.20 -2.52 9.87
N ILE A 101 -12.17 -1.68 10.26
CA ILE A 101 -13.52 -2.12 10.61
C ILE A 101 -14.24 -2.63 9.36
N VAL A 102 -14.23 -1.82 8.30
CA VAL A 102 -14.90 -2.14 7.04
C VAL A 102 -14.22 -3.31 6.33
N THR A 103 -12.88 -3.42 6.43
CA THR A 103 -12.14 -4.59 5.95
C THR A 103 -12.65 -5.91 6.52
N LYS A 104 -13.00 -5.95 7.81
CA LYS A 104 -13.56 -7.17 8.43
C LYS A 104 -14.90 -7.54 7.81
N GLU A 105 -15.74 -6.56 7.50
CA GLU A 105 -17.01 -6.77 6.80
C GLU A 105 -16.80 -7.27 5.37
N PHE A 106 -15.84 -6.69 4.64
CA PHE A 106 -15.50 -7.12 3.28
C PHE A 106 -15.00 -8.56 3.26
N ALA A 107 -14.10 -8.90 4.19
CA ALA A 107 -13.60 -10.25 4.35
C ALA A 107 -14.74 -11.24 4.63
N GLN A 108 -15.67 -10.92 5.54
CA GLN A 108 -16.84 -11.78 5.81
C GLN A 108 -17.68 -12.02 4.55
N LYS A 109 -17.97 -10.97 3.76
CA LYS A 109 -18.75 -11.08 2.52
C LYS A 109 -18.05 -11.96 1.48
N ILE A 110 -16.74 -11.81 1.31
CA ILE A 110 -15.94 -12.61 0.36
C ILE A 110 -15.82 -14.06 0.84
N ASN A 111 -15.59 -14.27 2.14
CA ASN A 111 -15.48 -15.60 2.73
C ASN A 111 -16.79 -16.39 2.62
N ALA A 112 -17.95 -15.72 2.74
CA ALA A 112 -19.27 -16.33 2.53
C ALA A 112 -19.47 -16.88 1.10
N LEU A 113 -18.69 -16.41 0.12
CA LEU A 113 -18.69 -16.92 -1.26
C LEU A 113 -17.79 -18.17 -1.43
N GLY A 114 -17.16 -18.66 -0.35
CA GLY A 114 -16.18 -19.75 -0.38
C GLY A 114 -14.84 -19.34 -0.99
N CYS A 115 -14.51 -18.06 -0.91
CA CYS A 115 -13.21 -17.49 -1.28
C CYS A 115 -12.45 -17.07 -0.02
N GLU A 116 -11.19 -16.66 -0.17
CA GLU A 116 -10.40 -16.10 0.92
C GLU A 116 -10.16 -14.60 0.68
N TYR A 117 -10.02 -13.84 1.76
CA TYR A 117 -9.65 -12.44 1.72
C TYR A 117 -8.35 -12.21 2.49
N LEU A 118 -7.45 -11.40 1.94
CA LEU A 118 -6.26 -10.89 2.60
C LEU A 118 -6.28 -9.37 2.53
N ASP A 119 -6.22 -8.70 3.69
CA ASP A 119 -5.86 -7.28 3.74
C ASP A 119 -4.36 -7.15 3.90
N ALA A 120 -3.68 -6.61 2.90
CA ALA A 120 -2.24 -6.56 2.80
C ALA A 120 -1.72 -5.13 2.49
N PRO A 121 -2.11 -4.10 3.28
CA PRO A 121 -1.63 -2.73 3.09
C PRO A 121 -0.11 -2.63 3.12
N VAL A 122 0.41 -1.65 2.40
CA VAL A 122 1.85 -1.47 2.18
C VAL A 122 2.40 -0.16 2.72
N SER A 123 3.70 -0.11 2.98
CA SER A 123 4.46 1.12 3.26
C SER A 123 5.80 1.14 2.51
N GLY A 124 6.30 2.35 2.21
CA GLY A 124 7.51 2.59 1.42
C GLY A 124 7.29 3.44 0.16
N GLY A 125 6.02 3.84 -0.08
CA GLY A 125 5.60 4.71 -1.17
C GLY A 125 5.99 4.25 -2.58
N GLU A 126 5.86 5.16 -3.55
CA GLU A 126 6.13 4.87 -4.97
C GLU A 126 7.55 4.34 -5.20
N VAL A 127 8.52 4.86 -4.46
CA VAL A 127 9.93 4.43 -4.55
C VAL A 127 10.06 2.97 -4.11
N GLY A 128 9.43 2.58 -3.01
CA GLY A 128 9.39 1.20 -2.55
C GLY A 128 8.69 0.28 -3.55
N ALA A 129 7.59 0.73 -4.15
CA ALA A 129 6.86 -0.02 -5.17
C ALA A 129 7.69 -0.26 -6.43
N LYS A 130 8.39 0.77 -6.95
CA LYS A 130 9.29 0.65 -8.10
C LYS A 130 10.47 -0.29 -7.83
N ASN A 131 11.00 -0.28 -6.61
CA ASN A 131 12.19 -1.03 -6.23
C ASN A 131 11.91 -2.41 -5.62
N ALA A 132 10.67 -2.89 -5.67
CA ALA A 132 10.24 -4.15 -5.02
C ALA A 132 10.69 -4.23 -3.55
N ALA A 133 10.55 -3.13 -2.82
CA ALA A 133 11.09 -2.93 -1.47
C ALA A 133 10.03 -2.50 -0.46
N LEU A 134 8.75 -2.74 -0.77
CA LEU A 134 7.64 -2.44 0.13
C LEU A 134 7.73 -3.25 1.42
N THR A 135 7.21 -2.65 2.49
CA THR A 135 6.79 -3.38 3.70
C THR A 135 5.32 -3.74 3.53
N ILE A 136 4.97 -5.01 3.67
CA ILE A 136 3.62 -5.56 3.45
C ILE A 136 3.15 -6.18 4.76
N MET A 137 2.05 -5.63 5.31
CA MET A 137 1.45 -6.04 6.58
C MET A 137 0.15 -6.78 6.28
N VAL A 138 0.10 -8.09 6.51
CA VAL A 138 -1.00 -8.94 6.03
C VAL A 138 -1.89 -9.41 7.17
N GLY A 139 -3.21 -9.27 7.01
CA GLY A 139 -4.25 -9.90 7.80
C GLY A 139 -5.00 -10.96 7.00
N GLY A 140 -5.20 -12.14 7.58
CA GLY A 140 -5.98 -13.23 6.99
C GLY A 140 -5.51 -14.62 7.41
N SER A 141 -5.91 -15.66 6.68
CA SER A 141 -5.56 -17.04 7.02
C SER A 141 -4.12 -17.40 6.64
N GLU A 142 -3.45 -18.27 7.40
CA GLU A 142 -2.10 -18.75 7.07
C GLU A 142 -2.05 -19.42 5.68
N GLY A 143 -3.11 -20.16 5.33
CA GLY A 143 -3.20 -20.85 4.04
C GLY A 143 -3.27 -19.88 2.86
N SER A 144 -4.12 -18.85 2.95
CA SER A 144 -4.19 -17.81 1.92
C SER A 144 -2.91 -16.98 1.85
N PHE A 145 -2.30 -16.64 3.00
CA PHE A 145 -1.01 -15.97 3.07
C PHE A 145 0.09 -16.77 2.37
N ALA A 146 0.22 -18.07 2.65
CA ALA A 146 1.22 -18.93 2.02
C ALA A 146 1.06 -18.98 0.48
N ARG A 147 -0.18 -18.98 -0.03
CA ARG A 147 -0.47 -18.92 -1.47
C ARG A 147 -0.10 -17.58 -2.11
N ALA A 148 -0.31 -16.48 -1.39
CA ALA A 148 -0.03 -15.12 -1.87
C ALA A 148 1.44 -14.70 -1.69
N LYS A 149 2.18 -15.36 -0.78
CA LYS A 149 3.56 -15.01 -0.42
C LYS A 149 4.52 -14.87 -1.62
N PRO A 150 4.51 -15.76 -2.62
CA PRO A 150 5.37 -15.60 -3.80
C PRO A 150 5.10 -14.32 -4.58
N LEU A 151 3.86 -13.80 -4.57
CA LEU A 151 3.53 -12.52 -5.18
C LEU A 151 4.04 -11.35 -4.32
N PHE A 152 3.89 -11.44 -3.00
CA PHE A 152 4.40 -10.42 -2.08
C PHE A 152 5.92 -10.26 -2.18
N GLU A 153 6.67 -11.36 -2.31
CA GLU A 153 8.14 -11.35 -2.46
C GLU A 153 8.63 -10.68 -3.74
N LEU A 154 7.77 -10.52 -4.76
CA LEU A 154 8.09 -9.79 -5.98
C LEU A 154 7.89 -8.27 -5.85
N MET A 155 7.20 -7.82 -4.79
CA MET A 155 6.84 -6.41 -4.61
C MET A 155 7.40 -5.82 -3.31
N GLY A 156 7.77 -6.66 -2.35
CA GLY A 156 8.16 -6.26 -1.00
C GLY A 156 9.40 -6.99 -0.48
N LYS A 157 10.02 -6.38 0.54
CA LYS A 157 11.16 -6.94 1.28
C LYS A 157 10.80 -7.40 2.68
N ASN A 158 9.92 -6.67 3.36
CA ASN A 158 9.45 -7.02 4.71
C ASN A 158 8.00 -7.45 4.62
N ILE A 159 7.71 -8.73 4.81
CA ILE A 159 6.38 -9.30 4.62
C ILE A 159 6.00 -10.02 5.91
N THR A 160 4.93 -9.58 6.55
CA THR A 160 4.51 -10.11 7.87
C THR A 160 3.05 -10.47 7.85
N LEU A 161 2.71 -11.71 8.21
CA LEU A 161 1.35 -12.08 8.60
C LEU A 161 1.14 -11.62 10.04
N VAL A 162 0.33 -10.58 10.21
CA VAL A 162 0.08 -9.92 11.49
C VAL A 162 -0.95 -10.69 12.32
N GLY A 163 -1.98 -11.22 11.66
CA GLY A 163 -3.11 -11.86 12.32
C GLY A 163 -4.23 -12.18 11.33
N GLY A 164 -5.47 -12.17 11.81
CA GLY A 164 -6.65 -12.44 11.00
C GLY A 164 -7.07 -11.25 10.13
N ASN A 165 -8.20 -11.37 9.45
CA ASN A 165 -8.70 -10.28 8.61
C ASN A 165 -8.92 -8.98 9.41
N GLY A 166 -8.44 -7.87 8.86
CA GLY A 166 -8.43 -6.53 9.44
C GLY A 166 -7.18 -6.22 10.26
N ASP A 167 -6.37 -7.20 10.63
CA ASP A 167 -5.16 -6.97 11.44
C ASP A 167 -4.02 -6.36 10.61
N GLY A 168 -4.00 -6.58 9.29
CA GLY A 168 -3.07 -5.91 8.37
C GLY A 168 -3.35 -4.41 8.31
N GLN A 169 -4.61 -4.02 8.13
CA GLN A 169 -5.02 -2.60 8.21
C GLN A 169 -4.77 -2.00 9.60
N THR A 170 -5.03 -2.76 10.67
CA THR A 170 -4.76 -2.30 12.04
C THR A 170 -3.26 -2.01 12.24
N ALA A 171 -2.38 -2.90 11.77
CA ALA A 171 -0.94 -2.69 11.80
C ALA A 171 -0.51 -1.47 10.98
N LYS A 172 -1.09 -1.28 9.78
CA LYS A 172 -0.82 -0.11 8.95
C LYS A 172 -1.23 1.19 9.66
N VAL A 173 -2.41 1.24 10.27
CA VAL A 173 -2.86 2.41 11.05
C VAL A 173 -1.91 2.70 12.21
N ALA A 174 -1.52 1.67 12.97
CA ALA A 174 -0.54 1.83 14.05
C ALA A 174 0.81 2.38 13.54
N ASN A 175 1.30 1.88 12.39
CA ASN A 175 2.50 2.41 11.74
C ASN A 175 2.34 3.88 11.38
N GLN A 176 1.21 4.28 10.79
CA GLN A 176 0.98 5.69 10.40
C GLN A 176 0.87 6.63 11.60
N ILE A 177 0.30 6.18 12.72
CA ILE A 177 0.27 6.95 13.98
C ILE A 177 1.71 7.24 14.45
N ILE A 178 2.57 6.22 14.47
CA ILE A 178 3.98 6.36 14.88
C ILE A 178 4.73 7.28 13.92
N VAL A 179 4.56 7.09 12.60
CA VAL A 179 5.19 7.94 11.57
C VAL A 179 4.83 9.40 11.77
N ALA A 180 3.54 9.72 11.95
CA ALA A 180 3.08 11.08 12.09
C ALA A 180 3.59 11.74 13.39
N LEU A 181 3.50 11.05 14.52
CA LEU A 181 4.00 11.56 15.80
C LEU A 181 5.52 11.78 15.77
N ASN A 182 6.27 10.90 15.12
CA ASN A 182 7.71 11.08 14.98
C ASN A 182 8.05 12.27 14.07
N ILE A 183 7.27 12.52 13.00
CA ILE A 183 7.50 13.70 12.13
C ILE A 183 7.29 14.97 12.94
N GLU A 184 6.25 15.00 13.75
CA GLU A 184 5.92 16.11 14.65
C GLU A 184 7.04 16.34 15.66
N ALA A 185 7.45 15.29 16.39
CA ALA A 185 8.50 15.37 17.41
C ALA A 185 9.85 15.85 16.83
N VAL A 186 10.23 15.35 15.64
CA VAL A 186 11.45 15.80 14.95
C VAL A 186 11.33 17.27 14.53
N SER A 187 10.16 17.70 14.08
CA SER A 187 9.90 19.10 13.70
C SER A 187 10.05 20.03 14.90
N GLU A 188 9.43 19.70 16.04
CA GLU A 188 9.53 20.49 17.27
C GLU A 188 10.97 20.57 17.77
N ALA A 189 11.66 19.42 17.86
CA ALA A 189 13.01 19.36 18.38
C ALA A 189 14.01 20.17 17.52
N LEU A 190 13.93 20.06 16.19
CA LEU A 190 14.82 20.80 15.29
C LEU A 190 14.49 22.29 15.24
N LEU A 191 13.21 22.67 15.31
CA LEU A 191 12.80 24.07 15.38
C LEU A 191 13.25 24.72 16.70
N PHE A 192 13.08 24.02 17.82
CA PHE A 192 13.57 24.43 19.12
C PHE A 192 15.09 24.64 19.09
N ALA A 193 15.85 23.65 18.60
CA ALA A 193 17.30 23.74 18.47
C ALA A 193 17.73 24.97 17.64
N ALA A 194 17.08 25.19 16.49
CA ALA A 194 17.35 26.35 15.64
C ALA A 194 17.07 27.67 16.37
N LYS A 195 15.95 27.77 17.10
CA LYS A 195 15.57 28.97 17.86
C LYS A 195 16.46 29.22 19.09
N ALA A 196 17.01 28.17 19.67
CA ALA A 196 18.02 28.24 20.73
C ALA A 196 19.42 28.59 20.21
N GLY A 197 19.63 28.69 18.89
CA GLY A 197 20.89 29.07 18.26
C GLY A 197 21.83 27.91 17.93
N ALA A 198 21.39 26.66 18.12
CA ALA A 198 22.16 25.48 17.71
C ALA A 198 21.99 25.20 16.20
N ASP A 199 22.99 24.56 15.58
CA ASP A 199 22.89 24.06 14.21
C ASP A 199 22.02 22.77 14.18
N PRO A 200 20.83 22.79 13.54
CA PRO A 200 19.95 21.63 13.47
C PRO A 200 20.59 20.41 12.82
N ALA A 201 21.53 20.59 11.88
CA ALA A 201 22.23 19.48 11.24
C ALA A 201 23.15 18.74 12.23
N LYS A 202 23.87 19.49 13.07
CA LYS A 202 24.71 18.93 14.14
C LYS A 202 23.88 18.30 15.25
N VAL A 203 22.75 18.90 15.60
CA VAL A 203 21.81 18.31 16.56
C VAL A 203 21.27 16.98 16.03
N ARG A 204 20.79 16.92 14.78
CA ARG A 204 20.38 15.66 14.15
C ARG A 204 21.51 14.62 14.21
N GLN A 205 22.73 14.99 13.81
CA GLN A 205 23.89 14.09 13.84
C GLN A 205 24.13 13.52 15.25
N ALA A 206 24.05 14.34 16.30
CA ALA A 206 24.22 13.91 17.68
C ALA A 206 23.09 12.97 18.14
N LEU A 207 21.84 13.27 17.79
CA LEU A 207 20.66 12.49 18.18
C LEU A 207 20.59 11.10 17.51
N MET A 208 21.22 10.93 16.34
CA MET A 208 21.26 9.64 15.62
C MET A 208 22.03 8.53 16.37
N GLY A 209 22.83 8.86 17.39
CA GLY A 209 23.56 7.88 18.21
C GLY A 209 22.84 7.43 19.48
N GLY A 210 21.66 7.99 19.78
CA GLY A 210 20.94 7.74 21.04
C GLY A 210 19.50 7.26 20.85
N PHE A 211 18.73 7.24 21.94
CA PHE A 211 17.33 6.76 21.94
C PHE A 211 16.37 7.56 21.04
N ALA A 212 16.76 8.76 20.62
CA ALA A 212 15.99 9.57 19.66
C ALA A 212 16.14 9.09 18.20
N ALA A 213 17.09 8.19 17.92
CA ALA A 213 17.32 7.68 16.58
C ALA A 213 16.07 6.98 16.03
N SER A 214 15.62 7.44 14.87
CA SER A 214 14.46 6.88 14.18
C SER A 214 14.62 7.10 12.67
N ARG A 215 13.92 6.29 11.86
CA ARG A 215 13.92 6.47 10.40
C ARG A 215 13.41 7.85 9.98
N ILE A 216 12.50 8.43 10.77
CA ILE A 216 11.97 9.77 10.53
C ILE A 216 13.03 10.85 10.81
N LEU A 217 13.76 10.75 11.92
CA LEU A 217 14.88 11.68 12.19
C LEU A 217 15.95 11.59 11.10
N GLU A 218 16.26 10.38 10.65
CA GLU A 218 17.19 10.15 9.57
C GLU A 218 16.69 10.80 8.26
N VAL A 219 15.53 10.42 7.75
CA VAL A 219 15.07 10.85 6.42
C VAL A 219 14.41 12.23 6.45
N HIS A 220 13.39 12.40 7.29
CA HIS A 220 12.61 13.65 7.32
C HIS A 220 13.34 14.77 8.03
N GLY A 221 14.14 14.47 9.07
CA GLY A 221 15.00 15.47 9.70
C GLY A 221 15.97 16.10 8.69
N GLU A 222 16.57 15.28 7.82
CA GLU A 222 17.43 15.77 6.73
C GLU A 222 16.67 16.62 5.71
N ARG A 223 15.46 16.18 5.31
CA ARG A 223 14.60 16.96 4.41
C ARG A 223 14.23 18.33 5.00
N MET A 224 13.90 18.39 6.30
CA MET A 224 13.59 19.62 7.02
C MET A 224 14.79 20.58 7.02
N ILE A 225 16.00 20.07 7.29
CA ILE A 225 17.25 20.85 7.28
C ILE A 225 17.53 21.41 5.89
N ASN A 226 17.46 20.56 4.87
CA ASN A 226 17.75 20.93 3.48
C ASN A 226 16.63 21.78 2.86
N ARG A 227 15.53 22.01 3.58
CA ARG A 227 14.30 22.65 3.06
C ARG A 227 13.79 22.01 1.77
N THR A 228 14.06 20.72 1.61
CA THR A 228 13.57 19.94 0.48
C THR A 228 12.13 19.54 0.78
N ASN A 229 11.23 20.49 0.57
CA ASN A 229 9.81 20.17 0.52
C ASN A 229 9.57 19.24 -0.68
N ILE A 230 8.91 18.10 -0.42
CA ILE A 230 8.11 17.47 -1.46
C ILE A 230 7.03 18.51 -1.79
N ARG A 231 7.11 19.11 -2.97
CA ARG A 231 5.99 19.89 -3.53
C ARG A 231 4.76 18.97 -3.52
N GLY A 232 3.82 19.17 -2.59
CA GLY A 232 2.54 18.45 -2.56
C GLY A 232 1.98 18.05 -1.18
N ALA A 233 2.77 17.95 -0.11
CA ALA A 233 2.24 17.67 1.22
C ALA A 233 1.62 18.92 1.90
N ARG A 234 0.35 19.24 1.69
CA ARG A 234 -0.36 20.21 2.56
C ARG A 234 -0.55 19.62 3.96
N ARG A 235 -0.47 20.47 5.00
CA ARG A 235 -0.72 20.16 6.43
C ARG A 235 -1.99 19.33 6.70
N LYS A 236 -3.04 19.51 5.88
CA LYS A 236 -4.32 18.78 6.00
C LYS A 236 -4.14 17.27 5.81
N TYR A 237 -3.16 16.86 5.02
CA TYR A 237 -3.01 15.46 4.64
C TYR A 237 -2.41 14.60 5.75
N CYS A 238 -1.44 15.06 6.56
CA CYS A 238 -0.98 14.24 7.70
C CYS A 238 -2.13 13.83 8.64
N GLN A 239 -3.13 14.69 8.83
CA GLN A 239 -4.33 14.35 9.59
C GLN A 239 -5.18 13.31 8.87
N GLU A 240 -5.43 13.48 7.57
CA GLU A 240 -6.13 12.47 6.77
C GLU A 240 -5.36 11.15 6.72
N CYS A 241 -4.04 11.13 6.49
CA CYS A 241 -3.24 9.90 6.45
C CYS A 241 -3.24 9.15 7.81
N CYS A 242 -3.33 9.85 8.95
CA CYS A 242 -3.53 9.22 10.26
C CYS A 242 -4.93 8.62 10.44
N ILE A 243 -5.96 9.26 9.85
CA ILE A 243 -7.37 8.85 9.97
C ILE A 243 -7.72 7.76 8.94
N THR A 244 -7.09 7.77 7.76
CA THR A 244 -7.40 6.91 6.62
C THR A 244 -6.34 5.83 6.35
N GLY A 245 -5.21 5.87 7.04
CA GLY A 245 -4.12 4.89 6.90
C GLY A 245 -3.21 5.10 5.69
N TRP A 246 -3.34 6.20 4.93
CA TRP A 246 -2.44 6.50 3.81
C TRP A 246 -0.98 6.68 4.25
N ASP A 247 -0.02 6.36 3.37
CA ASP A 247 1.38 6.71 3.63
C ASP A 247 1.55 8.24 3.56
N VAL A 248 2.24 8.85 4.53
CA VAL A 248 2.46 10.31 4.56
C VAL A 248 3.24 10.74 3.31
N GLU A 249 4.09 9.86 2.80
CA GLU A 249 4.82 10.06 1.54
C GLU A 249 3.91 9.98 0.30
N ASP A 250 2.90 9.10 0.28
CA ASP A 250 1.95 8.96 -0.83
C ASP A 250 0.99 10.16 -0.91
N CYS A 251 0.52 10.63 0.25
CA CYS A 251 -0.28 11.85 0.39
C CYS A 251 0.45 13.09 -0.18
N ALA A 252 1.79 13.13 -0.07
CA ALA A 252 2.63 14.20 -0.58
C ALA A 252 2.77 14.19 -2.11
N GLN A 253 2.72 13.01 -2.73
CA GLN A 253 2.97 12.83 -4.16
C GLN A 253 1.68 12.89 -5.00
N ALA A 254 0.55 12.40 -4.49
CA ALA A 254 -0.73 12.38 -5.21
C ALA A 254 -1.28 13.78 -5.56
N ASN A 255 -0.88 14.82 -4.82
CA ASN A 255 -1.35 16.20 -4.98
C ASN A 255 -0.30 17.13 -5.63
N GLY A 256 0.72 16.54 -6.27
CA GLY A 256 1.75 17.26 -7.04
C GLY A 256 1.37 17.58 -8.48
N ASN A 257 0.14 17.27 -8.90
CA ASN A 257 -0.45 17.63 -10.20
C ASN A 257 -1.52 18.70 -10.04
#